data_AF-A0A9D6DWY5-F1
#
_entry.id   AF-A0A9D6DWY5-F1
#
_cell.length_a   1.000
_cell.length_b   1.000
_cell.length_c   1.000
_cell.angle_alpha   90.00
_cell.angle_beta   90.00
_cell.angle_gamma   90.00
#
_symmetry.space_group_name_H-M   'P 1'
#
loop_
_entity.id
_entity.type
_entity.pdbx_description
1 polymer ?
#
loop_
_entity_poly.entity_id
_entity_poly.type
_entity_poly.pdbx_seq_one_letter_code
_entity_poly.pdbx_strand_id
1 'polypeptide(L)' 'MAIGDLNGDGKLDLAVANGGNRSTVSVLLGNGDGTFQAVVSWSVGAFPRQTAIGDFNGDGRLDLAVANSNESSVSILLHY' A
#
# COMPACT_ATOMS: atom_id res chain seq x y z
N MET A 1 5.62 4.62 4.54
CA MET A 1 5.12 3.27 4.90
C MET A 1 3.84 3.44 5.68
N ALA A 2 2.93 2.48 5.58
CA ALA A 2 1.67 2.48 6.28
C ALA A 2 1.35 1.05 6.74
N ILE A 3 0.59 0.93 7.82
CA ILE A 3 0.24 -0.35 8.45
C ILE A 3 -1.29 -0.39 8.62
N GLY A 4 -1.90 -1.53 8.28
CA GLY A 4 -3.34 -1.76 8.39
C GLY A 4 -3.69 -3.19 8.00
N ASP A 5 -4.83 -3.71 8.46
CA ASP A 5 -5.40 -4.98 7.98
C ASP A 5 -6.06 -4.73 6.63
N LEU A 6 -5.25 -4.80 5.59
CA LEU A 6 -5.69 -4.37 4.29
C LEU A 6 -6.70 -5.44 3.75
N ASN A 7 -6.53 -6.75 4.03
CA ASN A 7 -7.26 -7.87 3.36
C ASN A 7 -8.48 -8.30 4.19
N GLY A 8 -8.61 -7.76 5.40
CA GLY A 8 -9.67 -8.09 6.32
C GLY A 8 -9.47 -9.46 6.98
N ASP A 9 -8.23 -9.93 7.13
CA ASP A 9 -7.93 -11.21 7.79
C ASP A 9 -7.69 -11.07 9.30
N GLY A 10 -7.71 -9.84 9.81
CA GLY A 10 -7.50 -9.50 11.22
C GLY A 10 -6.04 -9.35 11.62
N LYS A 11 -5.08 -9.42 10.69
CA LYS A 11 -3.65 -9.23 10.94
C LYS A 11 -3.17 -7.94 10.30
N LEU A 12 -2.18 -7.31 10.92
CA LEU A 12 -1.61 -6.08 10.38
C LEU A 12 -0.68 -6.38 9.21
N ASP A 13 -0.93 -5.73 8.08
CA ASP A 13 -0.11 -5.75 6.88
C ASP A 13 0.76 -4.49 6.77
N LEU A 14 1.78 -4.55 5.91
CA LEU A 14 2.71 -3.45 5.69
C LEU A 14 2.72 -3.03 4.22
N ALA A 15 2.52 -1.73 3.98
CA ALA A 15 2.65 -1.11 2.67
C ALA A 15 3.84 -0.15 2.61
N VAL A 16 4.73 -0.34 1.63
CA VAL A 16 5.99 0.41 1.45
C VAL A 16 6.10 0.98 0.04
N ALA A 17 6.18 2.31 -0.07
CA ALA A 17 6.51 2.96 -1.34
C ALA A 17 7.95 2.61 -1.75
N ASN A 18 8.15 2.08 -2.95
CA ASN A 18 9.47 1.81 -3.49
C ASN A 18 10.02 3.09 -4.14
N GLY A 19 10.56 4.00 -3.34
CA GLY A 19 11.00 5.31 -3.81
C GLY A 19 12.12 5.28 -4.86
N GLY A 20 12.36 6.44 -5.48
CA GLY A 20 13.33 6.60 -6.58
C GLY A 20 12.70 6.32 -7.93
N ASN A 21 13.42 5.64 -8.83
CA ASN A 21 12.98 5.34 -10.20
C ASN A 21 12.07 4.10 -10.30
N ARG A 22 11.66 3.50 -9.17
CA ARG A 22 10.71 2.39 -9.15
C ARG A 22 9.31 2.95 -9.01
N SER A 23 8.46 2.70 -10.00
CA SER A 23 7.05 3.12 -9.98
C SER A 23 6.17 2.05 -9.35
N THR A 24 6.54 1.58 -8.15
CA THR A 24 5.80 0.51 -7.47
C THR A 24 5.62 0.75 -5.97
N VAL A 25 4.61 0.13 -5.40
CA VAL A 25 4.41 -0.04 -3.95
C VAL A 25 4.46 -1.53 -3.62
N SER A 26 5.14 -1.88 -2.53
CA SER A 26 5.21 -3.25 -2.01
C SER A 26 4.20 -3.42 -0.88
N VAL A 27 3.44 -4.51 -0.92
CA VAL A 27 2.53 -4.95 0.15
C VAL A 27 3.03 -6.28 0.69
N LEU A 28 3.16 -6.36 2.01
CA LEU A 28 3.59 -7.54 2.74
C LEU A 28 2.47 -7.93 3.70
N LEU A 29 1.91 -9.12 3.51
CA LEU A 29 0.80 -9.59 4.36
C LEU A 29 1.32 -10.14 5.68
N GLY A 30 0.71 -9.71 6.77
CA GLY A 30 1.09 -10.12 8.11
C GLY A 30 0.70 -11.56 8.39
N ASN A 31 1.59 -12.31 9.05
CA ASN A 31 1.23 -13.63 9.60
C ASN A 31 0.62 -13.54 11.01
N GLY A 32 0.70 -12.35 11.65
CA GLY A 32 0.22 -12.11 13.02
C GLY A 32 1.26 -12.41 14.11
N ASP A 33 2.43 -12.90 13.74
CA ASP A 33 3.54 -13.26 14.63
C ASP A 33 4.78 -12.37 14.45
N GLY A 34 4.62 -11.24 13.75
CA GLY A 34 5.71 -10.33 13.39
C GLY A 34 6.46 -10.72 12.13
N THR A 35 6.11 -11.83 11.47
CA THR A 35 6.61 -12.21 10.15
C THR A 35 5.63 -11.82 9.03
N PHE A 36 6.12 -11.83 7.80
CA PHE A 36 5.35 -11.47 6.60
C PHE A 36 5.39 -12.59 5.57
N GLN A 37 4.33 -12.67 4.76
CA GLN A 37 4.28 -13.50 3.56
C GLN A 37 5.20 -12.96 2.45
N ALA A 38 5.21 -13.65 1.31
CA ALA A 38 5.90 -13.17 0.13
C ALA A 38 5.39 -11.77 -0.29
N VAL A 39 6.32 -10.89 -0.65
CA VAL A 39 5.99 -9.53 -1.06
C VAL A 39 5.23 -9.53 -2.39
N VAL A 40 4.17 -8.74 -2.47
CA VAL A 40 3.46 -8.42 -3.71
C VAL A 40 3.75 -6.96 -4.06
N SER A 41 4.02 -6.67 -5.32
CA SER A 41 4.28 -5.30 -5.79
C SER A 41 3.26 -4.87 -6.82
N TRP A 42 2.78 -3.64 -6.67
CA TRP A 42 1.79 -3.04 -7.56
C TRP A 42 2.37 -1.80 -8.23
N SER A 43 2.04 -1.61 -9.51
CA SER A 43 2.44 -0.41 -10.25
C SER A 43 1.68 0.81 -9.76
N VAL A 44 2.40 1.91 -9.60
CA VAL A 44 1.89 3.24 -9.21
C VAL A 44 2.53 4.31 -10.08
N GLY A 45 2.27 5.58 -9.79
CA GLY A 45 2.94 6.69 -10.47
C GLY A 45 4.44 6.81 -10.13
N ALA A 46 5.13 7.68 -10.85
CA ALA A 46 6.58 7.82 -10.72
C ALA A 46 7.03 8.49 -9.40
N PHE A 47 8.14 8.00 -8.85
CA PHE A 47 8.75 8.46 -7.60
C PHE A 47 7.75 8.44 -6.43
N PRO A 48 7.21 7.25 -6.08
CA PRO A 48 6.34 7.11 -4.93
C PRO A 48 7.12 7.41 -3.66
N ARG A 49 6.58 8.27 -2.79
CA ARG A 49 7.27 8.70 -1.56
C ARG A 49 6.58 8.28 -0.28
N GLN A 50 5.25 8.37 -0.28
CA GLN A 50 4.46 8.19 0.93
C GLN A 50 3.24 7.34 0.64
N THR A 51 2.84 6.57 1.65
CA THR A 51 1.66 5.73 1.64
C THR A 51 0.72 6.17 2.77
N ALA A 52 -0.58 6.04 2.54
CA ALA A 52 -1.63 6.23 3.53
C ALA A 52 -2.71 5.16 3.33
N ILE A 53 -3.38 4.78 4.41
CA ILE A 53 -4.42 3.75 4.42
C ILE A 53 -5.72 4.37 4.91
N GLY A 54 -6.82 4.02 4.27
CA GLY A 54 -8.17 4.46 4.63
C GLY A 54 -9.18 3.92 3.64
N ASP A 55 -10.45 3.91 4.02
CA ASP A 55 -11.55 3.65 3.08
C ASP A 55 -11.75 4.92 2.22
N PHE A 56 -11.18 4.93 1.02
CA PHE A 56 -11.18 6.09 0.14
C PHE A 56 -12.31 6.07 -0.88
N ASN A 57 -12.94 4.91 -1.09
CA ASN A 57 -14.07 4.76 -2.01
C ASN A 57 -15.43 4.56 -1.30
N GLY A 58 -15.44 4.41 0.02
CA GLY A 58 -16.64 4.36 0.87
C GLY A 58 -17.32 2.99 0.94
N ASP A 59 -16.61 1.89 0.70
CA ASP A 59 -17.20 0.53 0.74
C ASP A 59 -16.93 -0.27 2.00
N GLY A 60 -16.27 0.35 2.99
CA GLY A 60 -16.00 -0.25 4.28
C GLY A 60 -14.78 -1.16 4.31
N ARG A 61 -13.98 -1.22 3.23
CA ARG A 61 -12.67 -1.88 3.22
C ARG A 61 -11.55 -0.84 3.18
N LEU A 62 -10.38 -1.21 3.70
CA LEU A 62 -9.22 -0.32 3.65
C LEU A 62 -8.60 -0.32 2.25
N ASP A 63 -8.38 0.88 1.72
CA ASP A 63 -7.65 1.13 0.48
C ASP A 63 -6.24 1.67 0.78
N LEU A 64 -5.37 1.65 -0.24
CA LEU A 64 -4.01 2.18 -0.17
C LEU A 64 -3.83 3.38 -1.11
N ALA A 65 -3.53 4.54 -0.55
CA ALA A 65 -3.13 5.73 -1.28
C ALA A 65 -1.61 5.86 -1.35
N VAL A 66 -1.09 6.21 -2.54
CA VAL A 66 0.35 6.41 -2.78
C VAL A 66 0.60 7.76 -3.43
N ALA A 67 1.41 8.60 -2.79
CA ALA A 67 1.78 9.91 -3.31
C ALA A 67 3.00 9.81 -4.25
N ASN A 68 2.82 10.22 -5.51
CA ASN A 68 3.79 10.11 -6.59
C ASN A 68 4.40 11.50 -6.90
N SER A 69 5.54 11.78 -6.29
CA SER A 69 6.05 13.16 -6.18
C SER A 69 6.53 13.80 -7.48
N ASN A 70 6.99 13.02 -8.47
CA ASN A 70 7.45 13.58 -9.76
C ASN A 70 6.33 13.68 -10.80
N GLU A 71 5.21 12.99 -10.60
CA GLU A 71 4.05 13.05 -11.49
C GLU A 71 2.94 13.98 -10.99
N SER A 72 3.12 14.57 -9.79
CA SER A 72 2.06 15.36 -9.14
C SER A 72 0.73 14.61 -9.07
N SER A 73 0.79 13.30 -8.83
CA SER A 73 -0.36 12.39 -8.85
C SER A 73 -0.46 11.59 -7.55
N VAL A 74 -1.66 11.06 -7.29
CA VAL A 74 -1.92 10.07 -6.24
C VAL A 74 -2.51 8.83 -6.89
N SER A 75 -1.94 7.67 -6.60
CA SER A 75 -2.52 6.38 -6.98
C SER A 75 -3.36 5.85 -5.82
N ILE A 76 -4.56 5.34 -6.12
CA ILE A 76 -5.41 4.63 -5.16
C ILE A 76 -5.51 3.18 -5.61
N LEU A 77 -5.15 2.26 -4.73
CA LEU A 77 -5.31 0.82 -4.94
C LEU A 77 -6.52 0.38 -4.09
N LEU A 78 -7.56 -0.05 -4.79
CA LEU A 78 -8.78 -0.60 -4.18
C LEU A 78 -8.60 -2.09 -3.96
N HIS A 79 -9.03 -2.60 -2.79
CA HIS A 79 -9.09 -4.02 -2.40
C HIS A 79 -8.03 -4.92 -3.04
N TYR A 80 -6.91 -5.13 -2.35
CA TYR A 80 -5.98 -6.20 -2.77
C TYR A 80 -6.45 -7.59 -2.32
#